data_AF-A0A0B7FZF7-F1
#
_entry.id   AF-A0A0B7FZF7-F1
#
_cell.length_a   1.000
_cell.length_b   1.000
_cell.length_c   1.000
_cell.angle_alpha   90.00
_cell.angle_beta   90.00
_cell.angle_gamma   90.00
#
_symmetry.space_group_name_H-M   'P 1'
#
loop_
_entity.id
_entity.type
_entity.pdbx_description
1 polymer ?
#
loop_
_entity_poly.entity_id
_entity_poly.type
_entity_poly.pdbx_seq_one_letter_code
_entity_poly.pdbx_strand_id
1 'polypeptide(L)'
;MANFLFAGLSGVVAWIRPPSNGTNDSPVEITNLKALGSYNWVEDRTLTIAVPGRPPVWKEQHIPIHLKEDLGTPFFDEGIARKCGHALGPALLAIEVCQATDPNFKLSNEKIDIVSNRNNLRSLIDFANTGVSSSRTPYARHFRIDAQLAPNGRTMVLTRYETKAPSRQKFIGFDHIFERTCTEELPTIRTTNSAGRNIDLQPLGYYRIVRYDLLGMRFLVRSRVDSMKPESKPNSTRDPDIDGLSKALGETNLEPRSATLGTLLQGEGTDVQHVDFGEFVPQDLLMDLKLSPRRDFNWCE
;
A
#
# COMPACT_ATOMS: atom_id res chain seq x y z
N MET A 1 -16.90 -22.48 -15.90
CA MET A 1 -15.86 -22.27 -14.86
C MET A 1 -15.95 -20.87 -14.20
N ALA A 2 -17.15 -20.26 -14.11
CA ALA A 2 -17.35 -18.89 -13.58
C ALA A 2 -18.29 -18.80 -12.36
N ASN A 3 -18.77 -19.94 -11.84
CA ASN A 3 -19.83 -19.97 -10.83
C ASN A 3 -19.41 -19.41 -9.45
N PHE A 4 -18.11 -19.38 -9.16
CA PHE A 4 -17.60 -18.88 -7.88
C PHE A 4 -17.67 -17.35 -7.75
N LEU A 5 -17.60 -16.61 -8.86
CA LEU A 5 -17.66 -15.14 -8.83
C LEU A 5 -19.05 -14.66 -8.40
N PHE A 6 -20.10 -15.42 -8.72
CA PHE A 6 -21.48 -15.12 -8.34
C PHE A 6 -21.84 -15.58 -6.93
N ALA A 7 -20.91 -16.18 -6.18
CA ALA A 7 -21.19 -16.70 -4.84
C ALA A 7 -21.72 -15.60 -3.90
N GLY A 8 -22.88 -15.83 -3.30
CA GLY A 8 -23.53 -14.87 -2.38
C GLY A 8 -24.26 -13.70 -3.06
N LEU A 9 -24.39 -13.71 -4.39
CA LEU A 9 -25.17 -12.70 -5.13
C LEU A 9 -26.55 -13.26 -5.50
N SER A 10 -27.58 -12.40 -5.51
CA SER A 10 -28.97 -12.77 -5.79
C SER A 10 -29.26 -13.00 -7.27
N GLY A 11 -28.48 -12.40 -8.17
CA GLY A 11 -28.64 -12.56 -9.62
C GLY A 11 -27.83 -11.52 -10.40
N VAL A 12 -27.84 -11.66 -11.72
CA VAL A 12 -27.23 -10.67 -12.63
C VAL A 12 -28.24 -9.57 -12.91
N VAL A 13 -27.89 -8.33 -12.56
CA VAL A 13 -28.73 -7.16 -12.82
C VAL A 13 -28.47 -6.57 -14.22
N ALA A 14 -27.22 -6.60 -14.67
CA ALA A 14 -26.82 -6.08 -15.97
C ALA A 14 -25.56 -6.76 -16.51
N TRP A 15 -25.45 -6.77 -17.84
CA TRP A 15 -24.21 -7.12 -18.54
C TRP A 15 -23.61 -5.87 -19.17
N ILE A 16 -22.40 -5.52 -18.75
CA ILE A 16 -21.66 -4.39 -19.29
C ILE A 16 -20.62 -4.95 -20.26
N ARG A 17 -20.61 -4.43 -21.48
CA ARG A 17 -19.55 -4.72 -22.46
C ARG A 17 -18.41 -3.72 -22.27
N PRO A 18 -17.17 -4.08 -22.60
CA PRO A 18 -16.08 -3.11 -22.69
C PRO A 18 -16.52 -1.93 -23.56
N PRO A 19 -16.17 -0.69 -23.16
CA PRO A 19 -16.47 0.47 -23.97
C PRO A 19 -15.85 0.31 -25.37
N SER A 20 -16.52 0.81 -26.39
CA SER A 20 -15.88 0.96 -27.70
C SER A 20 -14.84 2.07 -27.61
N ASN A 21 -13.70 1.92 -28.29
CA ASN A 21 -12.67 2.96 -28.35
C ASN A 21 -13.26 4.21 -29.03
N GLY A 22 -13.79 5.13 -28.23
CA GLY A 22 -14.17 6.46 -28.68
C GLY A 22 -12.92 7.33 -28.81
N THR A 23 -12.81 8.08 -29.92
CA THR A 23 -11.69 8.97 -30.26
C THR A 23 -11.73 10.29 -29.49
N ASN A 24 -12.08 10.26 -28.20
CA ASN A 24 -12.01 11.47 -27.40
C ASN A 24 -10.58 11.61 -26.87
N ASP A 25 -9.72 12.23 -27.68
CA ASP A 25 -8.28 12.41 -27.42
C ASP A 25 -8.00 13.46 -26.33
N SER A 26 -9.01 13.82 -25.52
CA SER A 26 -8.80 14.71 -24.38
C SER A 26 -7.94 13.99 -23.35
N PRO A 27 -6.77 14.54 -22.98
CA PRO A 27 -5.91 13.91 -21.99
C PRO A 27 -6.68 13.77 -20.68
N VAL A 28 -6.65 12.56 -20.11
CA VAL A 28 -7.23 12.27 -18.80
C VAL A 28 -6.11 12.38 -17.78
N GLU A 29 -6.20 13.39 -16.92
CA GLU A 29 -5.17 13.67 -15.93
C GLU A 29 -5.68 13.42 -14.51
N ILE A 30 -4.77 12.91 -13.66
CA ILE A 30 -4.96 12.91 -12.22
C ILE A 30 -4.58 14.28 -11.70
N THR A 31 -5.47 14.89 -10.91
CA THR A 31 -5.25 16.22 -10.33
C THR A 31 -5.44 16.21 -8.83
N ASN A 32 -4.94 17.25 -8.15
CA ASN A 32 -5.11 17.46 -6.70
C ASN A 32 -4.69 16.25 -5.83
N LEU A 33 -3.60 15.59 -6.22
CA LEU A 33 -3.03 14.47 -5.49
C LEU A 33 -2.56 14.92 -4.09
N LYS A 34 -3.04 14.23 -3.06
CA LYS A 34 -2.65 14.41 -1.66
C LYS A 34 -2.41 13.05 -1.02
N ALA A 35 -1.30 12.87 -0.35
CA ALA A 35 -1.08 11.72 0.51
C ALA A 35 -1.75 11.98 1.86
N LEU A 36 -2.69 11.12 2.27
CA LEU A 36 -3.45 11.30 3.51
C LEU A 36 -3.02 10.36 4.64
N GLY A 37 -2.46 9.20 4.29
CA GLY A 37 -2.08 8.20 5.28
C GLY A 37 -1.11 7.19 4.69
N SER A 38 -0.39 6.50 5.56
CA SER A 38 0.38 5.33 5.18
C SER A 38 0.53 4.40 6.37
N TYR A 39 0.84 3.13 6.10
CA TYR A 39 1.13 2.15 7.14
C TYR A 39 1.89 0.95 6.59
N ASN A 40 2.58 0.20 7.44
CA ASN A 40 2.91 -1.20 7.17
C ASN A 40 1.93 -2.12 7.88
N TRP A 41 1.61 -3.26 7.30
CA TRP A 41 1.21 -4.39 8.15
C TRP A 41 2.41 -4.85 8.97
N VAL A 42 2.16 -5.45 10.12
CA VAL A 42 3.20 -6.15 10.89
C VAL A 42 2.86 -7.63 11.02
N GLU A 43 3.88 -8.43 11.28
CA GLU A 43 3.70 -9.82 11.68
C GLU A 43 3.23 -9.90 13.13
N ASP A 44 1.92 -10.05 13.31
CA ASP A 44 1.28 -10.16 14.62
C ASP A 44 0.09 -11.14 14.57
N ARG A 45 -0.33 -11.65 15.72
CA ARG A 45 -1.52 -12.48 15.89
C ARG A 45 -2.80 -11.66 15.83
N THR A 46 -2.73 -10.38 16.22
CA THR A 46 -3.82 -9.42 16.10
C THR A 46 -3.68 -8.59 14.81
N LEU A 47 -4.75 -7.89 14.43
CA LEU A 47 -4.74 -7.00 13.27
C LEU A 47 -3.98 -5.72 13.63
N THR A 48 -2.66 -5.76 13.52
CA THR A 48 -1.80 -4.63 13.89
C THR A 48 -1.18 -3.99 12.66
N ILE A 49 -1.12 -2.66 12.65
CA ILE A 49 -0.42 -1.85 11.64
C ILE A 49 0.61 -0.92 12.29
N ALA A 50 1.69 -0.63 11.58
CA ALA A 50 2.66 0.38 11.95
C ALA A 50 2.36 1.67 11.18
N VAL A 51 2.14 2.79 11.88
CA VAL A 51 1.70 4.07 11.29
C VAL A 51 2.72 5.17 11.65
N PRO A 52 3.13 6.05 10.73
CA PRO A 52 2.83 6.06 9.29
C PRO A 52 3.51 4.92 8.52
N GLY A 53 4.33 4.11 9.18
CA GLY A 53 5.12 3.05 8.58
C GLY A 53 6.38 3.57 7.89
N ARG A 54 7.16 2.65 7.33
CA ARG A 54 8.33 2.91 6.50
C ARG A 54 8.38 1.90 5.34
N PRO A 55 8.45 2.34 4.08
CA PRO A 55 8.74 1.44 2.97
C PRO A 55 10.21 1.02 3.01
N PRO A 56 10.57 -0.18 2.53
CA PRO A 56 11.96 -0.59 2.50
C PRO A 56 12.75 0.26 1.48
N VAL A 57 14.02 0.54 1.79
CA VAL A 57 14.86 1.40 0.94
C VAL A 57 15.42 0.56 -0.21
N TRP A 58 15.44 1.10 -1.42
CA TRP A 58 16.09 0.46 -2.56
C TRP A 58 17.58 0.28 -2.30
N LYS A 59 18.07 -0.93 -2.58
CA LYS A 59 19.45 -1.32 -2.45
C LYS A 59 19.96 -1.75 -3.82
N GLU A 60 20.82 -0.90 -4.39
CA GLU A 60 21.49 -1.17 -5.66
C GLU A 60 22.22 -2.52 -5.62
N GLN A 61 22.07 -3.33 -6.67
CA GLN A 61 22.66 -4.66 -6.74
C GLN A 61 23.78 -4.70 -7.77
N HIS A 62 24.85 -5.43 -7.46
CA HIS A 62 25.86 -5.77 -8.46
C HIS A 62 25.32 -6.85 -9.41
N ILE A 63 25.19 -6.50 -10.69
CA ILE A 63 24.72 -7.39 -11.76
C ILE A 63 25.90 -8.26 -12.26
N PRO A 64 25.69 -9.57 -12.55
CA PRO A 64 24.41 -10.29 -12.55
C PRO A 64 23.96 -10.74 -11.16
N ILE A 65 22.66 -10.58 -10.89
CA ILE A 65 21.98 -11.18 -9.73
C ILE A 65 21.31 -12.48 -10.13
N HIS A 66 21.41 -13.49 -9.26
CA HIS A 66 20.71 -14.76 -9.43
C HIS A 66 19.57 -14.85 -8.41
N LEU A 67 18.33 -14.84 -8.90
CA LEU A 67 17.14 -14.93 -8.07
C LEU A 67 16.70 -16.38 -7.93
N LYS A 68 16.31 -16.78 -6.72
CA LYS A 68 15.66 -18.07 -6.48
C LYS A 68 14.21 -17.99 -6.96
N GLU A 69 13.65 -19.09 -7.45
CA GLU A 69 12.23 -19.13 -7.82
C GLU A 69 11.32 -18.86 -6.61
N ASP A 70 10.31 -18.00 -6.78
CA ASP A 70 9.23 -17.90 -5.79
C ASP A 70 8.24 -19.04 -6.00
N LEU A 71 8.08 -19.85 -4.95
CA LEU A 71 7.12 -20.95 -4.88
C LEU A 71 6.04 -20.61 -3.86
N GLY A 72 4.78 -20.88 -4.18
CA GLY A 72 3.72 -20.76 -3.18
C GLY A 72 2.36 -20.39 -3.77
N THR A 73 1.54 -19.76 -2.94
CA THR A 73 0.27 -19.19 -3.38
C THR A 73 0.49 -17.79 -3.93
N PRO A 74 -0.19 -17.41 -5.04
CA PRO A 74 -0.08 -16.07 -5.59
C PRO A 74 -0.47 -15.00 -4.56
N PHE A 75 0.08 -13.80 -4.76
CA PHE A 75 -0.09 -12.66 -3.86
C PHE A 75 -1.57 -12.34 -3.57
N PHE A 76 -1.93 -12.42 -2.29
CA PHE A 76 -3.22 -11.98 -1.76
C PHE A 76 -3.07 -10.58 -1.16
N ASP A 77 -4.11 -9.76 -1.26
CA ASP A 77 -4.19 -8.56 -0.42
C ASP A 77 -4.02 -8.93 1.06
N GLU A 78 -3.07 -8.30 1.75
CA GLU A 78 -2.71 -8.68 3.13
C GLU A 78 -3.87 -8.53 4.11
N GLY A 79 -4.80 -7.59 3.87
CA GLY A 79 -6.02 -7.44 4.65
C GLY A 79 -6.99 -8.61 4.46
N ILE A 80 -7.16 -9.08 3.21
CA ILE A 80 -7.96 -10.28 2.91
C ILE A 80 -7.31 -11.52 3.52
N ALA A 81 -5.98 -11.67 3.39
CA ALA A 81 -5.24 -12.79 3.94
C ALA A 81 -5.38 -12.88 5.47
N ARG A 82 -5.39 -11.73 6.15
CA ARG A 82 -5.58 -11.57 7.60
C ARG A 82 -7.05 -11.62 8.04
N LYS A 83 -7.99 -11.80 7.11
CA LYS A 83 -9.44 -11.79 7.37
C LYS A 83 -9.88 -10.52 8.12
N CYS A 84 -9.32 -9.37 7.76
CA CYS A 84 -9.75 -8.10 8.30
C CYS A 84 -11.24 -7.89 7.91
N GLY A 85 -12.13 -7.92 8.92
CA GLY A 85 -13.58 -7.81 8.71
C GLY A 85 -14.00 -6.48 8.08
N HIS A 86 -13.16 -5.46 8.24
CA HIS A 86 -13.37 -4.11 7.71
C HIS A 86 -12.25 -3.75 6.73
N ALA A 87 -12.48 -3.98 5.44
CA ALA A 87 -11.45 -3.78 4.40
C ALA A 87 -10.80 -2.38 4.38
N LEU A 88 -11.56 -1.36 4.84
CA LEU A 88 -11.10 0.03 4.95
C LEU A 88 -10.52 0.41 6.32
N GLY A 89 -10.75 -0.39 7.37
CA GLY A 89 -10.39 -0.06 8.75
C GLY A 89 -8.94 0.39 8.92
N PRO A 90 -7.95 -0.39 8.44
CA PRO A 90 -6.54 0.00 8.51
C PRO A 90 -6.23 1.32 7.80
N ALA A 91 -6.89 1.60 6.67
CA ALA A 91 -6.65 2.82 5.92
C ALA A 91 -7.24 4.05 6.61
N LEU A 92 -8.45 3.93 7.16
CA LEU A 92 -9.08 5.03 7.91
C LEU A 92 -8.29 5.35 9.18
N LEU A 93 -7.88 4.33 9.94
CA LEU A 93 -7.04 4.49 11.12
C LEU A 93 -5.70 5.16 10.77
N ALA A 94 -5.05 4.74 9.68
CA ALA A 94 -3.80 5.37 9.24
C ALA A 94 -3.99 6.84 8.84
N ILE A 95 -5.10 7.20 8.18
CA ILE A 95 -5.40 8.62 7.88
C ILE A 95 -5.59 9.40 9.18
N GLU A 96 -6.38 8.88 10.12
CA GLU A 96 -6.66 9.54 11.39
C GLU A 96 -5.37 9.84 12.16
N VAL A 97 -4.50 8.84 12.32
CA VAL A 97 -3.22 8.99 13.03
C VAL A 97 -2.27 9.92 12.28
N CYS A 98 -2.12 9.76 10.95
CA CYS A 98 -1.22 10.62 10.15
C CYS A 98 -1.67 12.09 10.11
N GLN A 99 -2.97 12.36 10.19
CA GLN A 99 -3.53 13.72 10.11
C GLN A 99 -3.87 14.32 11.48
N ALA A 100 -3.59 13.61 12.58
CA ALA A 100 -3.92 14.04 13.94
C ALA A 100 -3.28 15.38 14.34
N THR A 101 -2.18 15.77 13.69
CA THR A 101 -1.48 17.04 13.93
C THR A 101 -2.11 18.23 13.19
N ASP A 102 -2.99 18.01 12.21
CA ASP A 102 -3.74 19.06 11.53
C ASP A 102 -5.14 19.20 12.16
N PRO A 103 -5.39 20.21 13.02
CA PRO A 103 -6.67 20.39 13.68
C PRO A 103 -7.81 20.75 12.71
N ASN A 104 -7.48 21.16 11.49
CA ASN A 104 -8.46 21.51 10.46
C ASN A 104 -8.80 20.33 9.56
N PHE A 105 -8.02 19.24 9.62
CA PHE A 105 -8.26 18.08 8.79
C PHE A 105 -9.50 17.33 9.26
N LYS A 106 -10.44 17.12 8.34
CA LYS A 106 -11.56 16.20 8.52
C LYS A 106 -11.77 15.45 7.22
N LEU A 107 -11.71 14.12 7.28
CA LEU A 107 -11.93 13.28 6.10
C LEU A 107 -13.31 13.51 5.47
N SER A 108 -14.33 13.89 6.25
CA SER A 108 -15.65 14.26 5.74
C SER A 108 -15.64 15.50 4.84
N ASN A 109 -14.75 16.46 5.11
CA ASN A 109 -14.58 17.66 4.29
C ASN A 109 -13.93 17.36 2.94
N GLU A 110 -13.23 16.22 2.82
CA GLU A 110 -12.67 15.78 1.56
C GLU A 110 -13.74 15.33 0.56
N LYS A 111 -15.02 15.12 0.94
CA LYS A 111 -16.11 14.79 -0.02
C LYS A 111 -15.75 13.68 -1.01
N ILE A 112 -15.21 12.57 -0.52
CA ILE A 112 -14.78 11.43 -1.33
C ILE A 112 -15.98 10.79 -2.05
N ASP A 113 -15.84 10.55 -3.35
CA ASP A 113 -16.85 9.86 -4.16
C ASP A 113 -16.58 8.37 -4.24
N ILE A 114 -15.32 7.98 -4.47
CA ILE A 114 -14.93 6.59 -4.67
C ILE A 114 -13.81 6.22 -3.69
N VAL A 115 -14.03 5.17 -2.89
CA VAL A 115 -12.96 4.53 -2.12
C VAL A 115 -12.59 3.23 -2.79
N SER A 116 -11.31 3.03 -3.11
CA SER A 116 -10.86 1.83 -3.82
C SER A 116 -9.41 1.49 -3.49
N ASN A 117 -8.88 0.47 -4.14
CA ASN A 117 -7.47 0.17 -4.16
C ASN A 117 -6.94 0.12 -5.60
N ARG A 118 -5.62 0.23 -5.76
CA ARG A 118 -4.98 0.24 -7.08
C ARG A 118 -5.27 -1.02 -7.91
N ASN A 119 -5.46 -2.17 -7.28
CA ASN A 119 -5.77 -3.41 -7.98
C ASN A 119 -7.15 -3.40 -8.63
N ASN A 120 -8.17 -2.93 -7.92
CA ASN A 120 -9.53 -2.79 -8.46
C ASN A 120 -9.56 -1.83 -9.65
N LEU A 121 -8.89 -0.68 -9.54
CA LEU A 121 -8.80 0.29 -10.63
C LEU A 121 -8.08 -0.29 -11.84
N ARG A 122 -6.96 -1.01 -11.63
CA ARG A 122 -6.25 -1.70 -12.71
C ARG A 122 -7.14 -2.74 -13.41
N SER A 123 -7.88 -3.55 -12.67
CA SER A 123 -8.81 -4.51 -13.25
C SER A 123 -9.91 -3.86 -14.09
N LEU A 124 -10.43 -2.70 -13.66
CA LEU A 124 -11.40 -1.94 -14.43
C LEU A 124 -10.80 -1.35 -15.72
N ILE A 125 -9.57 -0.82 -15.65
CA ILE A 125 -8.83 -0.30 -16.82
C ILE A 125 -8.54 -1.43 -17.82
N ASP A 126 -8.08 -2.59 -17.33
CA ASP A 126 -7.81 -3.75 -18.18
C ASP A 126 -9.07 -4.25 -18.89
N PHE A 127 -10.18 -4.32 -18.14
CA PHE A 127 -11.50 -4.63 -18.70
C PHE A 127 -11.92 -3.62 -19.76
N ALA A 128 -11.71 -2.32 -19.51
CA ALA A 128 -12.07 -1.28 -20.45
C ALA A 128 -11.26 -1.38 -21.75
N ASN A 129 -9.95 -1.66 -21.65
CA ASN A 129 -9.04 -1.66 -22.79
C ASN A 129 -9.07 -2.96 -23.61
N THR A 130 -9.20 -4.12 -22.96
CA THR A 130 -9.02 -5.43 -23.62
C THR A 130 -10.21 -6.37 -23.44
N GLY A 131 -11.18 -5.99 -22.61
CA GLY A 131 -12.31 -6.84 -22.24
C GLY A 131 -11.99 -8.00 -21.31
N VAL A 132 -10.72 -8.17 -20.94
CA VAL A 132 -10.24 -9.19 -20.00
C VAL A 132 -9.21 -8.57 -19.06
N SER A 133 -8.98 -9.17 -17.91
CA SER A 133 -7.88 -8.75 -17.03
C SER A 133 -6.53 -9.05 -17.68
N SER A 134 -5.57 -8.12 -17.59
CA SER A 134 -4.20 -8.27 -18.12
C SER A 134 -3.36 -9.30 -17.36
N SER A 135 -3.91 -9.89 -16.30
CA SER A 135 -3.16 -10.82 -15.47
C SER A 135 -2.69 -12.04 -16.24
N ARG A 136 -1.37 -12.28 -16.19
CA ARG A 136 -0.70 -13.42 -16.83
C ARG A 136 -1.06 -14.76 -16.19
N THR A 137 -1.69 -14.76 -15.01
CA THR A 137 -2.10 -16.00 -14.34
C THR A 137 -3.53 -16.39 -14.72
N PRO A 138 -3.81 -17.66 -15.07
CA PRO A 138 -5.14 -18.12 -15.46
C PRO A 138 -6.25 -17.82 -14.43
N TYR A 139 -5.88 -17.71 -13.15
CA TYR A 139 -6.79 -17.44 -12.04
C TYR A 139 -7.19 -15.97 -11.88
N ALA A 140 -6.45 -15.05 -12.49
CA ALA A 140 -6.70 -13.61 -12.38
C ALA A 140 -7.18 -12.98 -13.68
N ARG A 141 -7.54 -13.80 -14.69
CA ARG A 141 -8.24 -13.34 -15.91
C ARG A 141 -9.67 -12.88 -15.65
N HIS A 142 -10.26 -13.35 -14.56
CA HIS A 142 -11.54 -12.89 -14.05
C HIS A 142 -11.32 -12.24 -12.69
N PHE A 143 -12.08 -11.19 -12.42
CA PHE A 143 -12.03 -10.48 -11.15
C PHE A 143 -13.45 -10.22 -10.65
N ARG A 144 -13.58 -9.97 -9.35
CA ARG A 144 -14.79 -9.47 -8.73
C ARG A 144 -14.45 -8.29 -7.84
N ILE A 145 -15.27 -7.26 -7.92
CA ILE A 145 -15.24 -6.09 -7.06
C ILE A 145 -16.61 -6.01 -6.41
N ASP A 146 -16.64 -6.05 -5.09
CA ASP A 146 -17.85 -5.80 -4.32
C ASP A 146 -18.00 -4.28 -4.15
N ALA A 147 -19.12 -3.74 -4.61
CA ALA A 147 -19.45 -2.33 -4.50
C ALA A 147 -20.49 -2.11 -3.40
N GLN A 148 -20.26 -1.16 -2.51
CA GLN A 148 -21.19 -0.77 -1.45
C GLN A 148 -21.34 0.75 -1.42
N LEU A 149 -22.56 1.23 -1.27
CA LEU A 149 -22.82 2.64 -1.02
C LEU A 149 -22.66 2.91 0.49
N ALA A 150 -21.80 3.85 0.84
CA ALA A 150 -21.60 4.24 2.22
C ALA A 150 -22.88 4.87 2.80
N PRO A 151 -23.07 4.86 4.14
CA PRO A 151 -24.26 5.42 4.79
C PRO A 151 -24.54 6.90 4.49
N ASN A 152 -23.53 7.65 4.03
CA ASN A 152 -23.69 9.04 3.59
C ASN A 152 -24.48 9.18 2.26
N GLY A 153 -24.84 8.07 1.60
CA GLY A 153 -25.63 8.06 0.38
C GLY A 153 -24.88 8.54 -0.88
N ARG A 154 -23.58 8.81 -0.80
CA ARG A 154 -22.77 9.35 -1.91
C ARG A 154 -21.55 8.50 -2.23
N THR A 155 -20.80 8.08 -1.22
CA THR A 155 -19.49 7.46 -1.42
C THR A 155 -19.64 6.00 -1.79
N MET A 156 -19.12 5.58 -2.93
CA MET A 156 -19.05 4.17 -3.33
C MET A 156 -17.73 3.56 -2.88
N VAL A 157 -17.81 2.46 -2.13
CA VAL A 157 -16.67 1.68 -1.67
C VAL A 157 -16.52 0.45 -2.55
N LEU A 158 -15.35 0.32 -3.18
CA LEU A 158 -15.00 -0.79 -4.07
C LEU A 158 -14.00 -1.71 -3.35
N THR A 159 -14.47 -2.89 -2.94
CA THR A 159 -13.67 -3.89 -2.23
C THR A 159 -13.26 -5.02 -3.16
N ARG A 160 -11.98 -5.36 -3.16
CA ARG A 160 -11.46 -6.48 -3.96
C ARG A 160 -12.00 -7.79 -3.38
N TYR A 161 -12.53 -8.65 -4.23
CA TYR A 161 -12.87 -10.02 -3.86
C TYR A 161 -11.80 -10.99 -4.37
N GLU A 162 -11.24 -11.79 -3.47
CA GLU A 162 -10.30 -12.86 -3.81
C GLU A 162 -10.73 -14.17 -3.18
N THR A 163 -10.78 -15.24 -3.98
CA THR A 163 -10.93 -16.59 -3.45
C THR A 163 -9.55 -17.19 -3.21
N LYS A 164 -9.36 -17.88 -2.09
CA LYS A 164 -8.17 -18.71 -1.89
C LYS A 164 -8.15 -19.81 -2.95
N ALA A 165 -7.25 -19.71 -3.93
CA ALA A 165 -6.96 -20.84 -4.80
C ALA A 165 -6.26 -21.93 -3.94
N PRO A 166 -6.62 -23.21 -4.10
CA PRO A 166 -5.94 -24.28 -3.38
C PRO A 166 -4.44 -24.28 -3.70
N SER A 167 -3.62 -24.27 -2.66
CA SER A 167 -2.17 -24.32 -2.77
C SER A 167 -1.74 -25.65 -3.35
N ARG A 168 -1.17 -25.61 -4.55
CA ARG A 168 -0.13 -26.55 -4.94
C ARG A 168 1.11 -25.68 -5.09
N GLN A 169 2.26 -26.11 -4.56
CA GLN A 169 3.55 -25.44 -4.73
C GLN A 169 3.83 -25.27 -6.22
N LYS A 170 3.36 -24.15 -6.78
CA LYS A 170 3.54 -23.78 -8.17
C LYS A 170 4.45 -22.58 -8.17
N PHE A 171 5.32 -22.52 -9.16
CA PHE A 171 6.09 -21.32 -9.49
C PHE A 171 5.12 -20.13 -9.67
N ILE A 172 5.34 -19.06 -8.89
CA ILE A 172 4.52 -17.85 -8.93
C ILE A 172 5.25 -16.64 -9.53
N GLY A 173 6.56 -16.73 -9.76
CA GLY A 173 7.35 -15.69 -10.41
C GLY A 173 8.69 -15.45 -9.72
N PHE A 174 9.22 -14.25 -9.94
CA PHE A 174 10.44 -13.74 -9.28
C PHE A 174 10.21 -12.36 -8.65
N ASP A 175 8.98 -11.85 -8.65
CA ASP A 175 8.71 -10.46 -8.25
C ASP A 175 9.00 -10.24 -6.76
N HIS A 176 8.58 -11.17 -5.88
CA HIS A 176 8.75 -11.01 -4.43
C HIS A 176 10.20 -11.20 -3.99
N ILE A 177 10.89 -12.20 -4.55
CA ILE A 177 12.31 -12.37 -4.28
C ILE A 177 13.11 -11.19 -4.84
N PHE A 178 12.73 -10.63 -5.99
CA PHE A 178 13.38 -9.45 -6.55
C PHE A 178 13.21 -8.24 -5.63
N GLU A 179 11.98 -7.94 -5.21
CA GLU A 179 11.67 -6.90 -4.21
C GLU A 179 12.55 -7.07 -2.96
N ARG A 180 12.59 -8.27 -2.37
CA ARG A 180 13.35 -8.54 -1.14
C ARG A 180 14.86 -8.45 -1.35
N THR A 181 15.38 -8.97 -2.45
CA THR A 181 16.82 -8.95 -2.74
C THR A 181 17.32 -7.52 -2.96
N CYS A 182 16.52 -6.70 -3.66
CA CYS A 182 16.88 -5.35 -4.07
C CYS A 182 16.43 -4.26 -3.10
N THR A 183 16.02 -4.62 -1.89
CA THR A 183 15.69 -3.66 -0.85
C THR A 183 16.42 -3.97 0.46
N GLU A 184 16.43 -2.98 1.34
CA GLU A 184 16.90 -3.12 2.72
C GLU A 184 15.82 -3.77 3.59
N GLU A 185 16.25 -4.60 4.53
CA GLU A 185 15.35 -5.16 5.53
C GLU A 185 14.98 -4.07 6.54
N LEU A 186 13.68 -4.00 6.87
CA LEU A 186 13.19 -3.03 7.85
C LEU A 186 13.54 -3.48 9.27
N PRO A 187 13.90 -2.54 10.16
CA PRO A 187 14.21 -2.86 11.54
C PRO A 187 12.97 -3.39 12.26
N THR A 188 13.19 -4.34 13.16
CA THR A 188 12.15 -4.85 14.06
C THR A 188 11.64 -3.74 14.97
N ILE A 189 10.32 -3.63 15.10
CA ILE A 189 9.65 -2.66 15.97
C ILE A 189 9.56 -3.28 17.37
N ARG A 190 10.14 -2.62 18.38
CA ARG A 190 10.03 -3.03 19.78
C ARG A 190 8.93 -2.21 20.45
N THR A 191 7.90 -2.86 20.97
CA THR A 191 6.71 -2.21 21.55
C THR A 191 6.20 -2.97 22.78
N THR A 192 5.34 -2.36 23.58
CA THR A 192 4.61 -3.01 24.66
C THR A 192 3.18 -3.27 24.25
N ASN A 193 2.71 -4.51 24.48
CA ASN A 193 1.29 -4.82 24.32
C ASN A 193 0.45 -4.27 25.49
N SER A 194 -0.88 -4.39 25.38
CA SER A 194 -1.83 -3.94 26.41
C SER A 194 -1.65 -4.63 27.77
N ALA A 195 -0.91 -5.74 27.84
CA ALA A 195 -0.56 -6.44 29.08
C ALA A 195 0.80 -6.02 29.65
N GLY A 196 1.43 -4.97 29.11
CA GLY A 196 2.71 -4.43 29.55
C GLY A 196 3.92 -5.30 29.18
N ARG A 197 3.78 -6.27 28.27
CA ARG A 197 4.89 -7.13 27.83
C ARG A 197 5.55 -6.56 26.59
N ASN A 198 6.89 -6.55 26.58
CA ASN A 198 7.67 -6.23 25.39
C ASN A 198 7.42 -7.29 24.32
N ILE A 199 7.12 -6.84 23.10
CA ILE A 199 6.95 -7.65 21.91
C ILE A 199 7.75 -7.03 20.77
N ASP A 200 8.21 -7.91 19.88
CA ASP A 200 8.94 -7.55 18.68
C ASP A 200 8.01 -7.79 17.48
N LEU A 201 7.80 -6.75 16.67
CA LEU A 201 6.94 -6.78 15.50
C LEU A 201 7.78 -6.56 14.24
N GLN A 202 7.66 -7.46 13.26
CA GLN A 202 8.36 -7.30 11.99
C GLN A 202 7.47 -6.55 10.99
N PRO A 203 7.92 -5.40 10.44
CA PRO A 203 7.21 -4.72 9.37
C PRO A 203 7.12 -5.57 8.10
N LEU A 204 5.95 -5.56 7.47
CA LEU A 204 5.64 -6.22 6.21
C LEU A 204 5.29 -5.17 5.14
N GLY A 205 4.38 -5.49 4.21
CA GLY A 205 4.03 -4.64 3.08
C GLY A 205 3.65 -3.22 3.51
N TYR A 206 4.24 -2.22 2.84
CA TYR A 206 3.92 -0.81 3.03
C TYR A 206 2.77 -0.39 2.11
N TYR A 207 1.83 0.36 2.65
CA TYR A 207 0.66 0.86 1.96
C TYR A 207 0.58 2.37 2.06
N ARG A 208 0.37 3.02 0.91
CA ARG A 208 0.08 4.44 0.79
C ARG A 208 -1.42 4.64 0.57
N ILE A 209 -1.95 5.69 1.17
CA ILE A 209 -3.32 6.14 0.96
C ILE A 209 -3.28 7.56 0.39
N VAL A 210 -3.75 7.70 -0.84
CA VAL A 210 -3.79 8.98 -1.54
C VAL A 210 -5.22 9.38 -1.87
N ARG A 211 -5.47 10.68 -1.91
CA ARG A 211 -6.66 11.29 -2.45
C ARG A 211 -6.31 12.05 -3.72
N TYR A 212 -7.11 11.91 -4.77
CA TYR A 212 -6.94 12.67 -6.01
C TYR A 212 -8.28 12.83 -6.73
N ASP A 213 -8.34 13.77 -7.68
CA ASP A 213 -9.49 13.95 -8.57
C ASP A 213 -9.17 13.36 -9.95
N LEU A 214 -10.13 12.61 -10.51
CA LEU A 214 -10.04 11.97 -11.82
C LEU A 214 -11.44 11.94 -12.44
N LEU A 215 -11.58 12.42 -13.68
CA LEU A 215 -12.86 12.44 -14.42
C LEU A 215 -14.01 13.09 -13.62
N GLY A 216 -13.71 14.18 -12.89
CA GLY A 216 -14.68 14.91 -12.07
C GLY A 216 -15.10 14.20 -10.78
N MET A 217 -14.54 13.03 -10.48
CA MET A 217 -14.77 12.29 -9.24
C MET A 217 -13.56 12.36 -8.34
N ARG A 218 -13.81 12.33 -7.03
CA ARG A 218 -12.76 12.31 -6.03
C ARG A 218 -12.53 10.91 -5.49
N PHE A 219 -11.32 10.42 -5.71
CA PHE A 219 -10.90 9.09 -5.30
C PHE A 219 -10.10 9.14 -4.00
N LEU A 220 -10.31 8.14 -3.17
CA LEU A 220 -9.43 7.74 -2.07
C LEU A 220 -8.90 6.33 -2.38
N VAL A 221 -7.60 6.22 -2.62
CA VAL A 221 -6.99 5.00 -3.13
C VAL A 221 -5.90 4.50 -2.20
N ARG A 222 -6.02 3.24 -1.79
CA ARG A 222 -4.96 2.50 -1.13
C ARG A 222 -4.12 1.72 -2.16
N SER A 223 -2.80 1.80 -2.04
CA SER A 223 -1.88 1.01 -2.85
C SER A 223 -0.69 0.52 -2.04
N ARG A 224 -0.26 -0.73 -2.29
CA ARG A 224 1.05 -1.19 -1.83
C ARG A 224 2.15 -0.41 -2.57
N VAL A 225 3.22 -0.10 -1.87
CA VAL A 225 4.46 0.46 -2.43
C VAL A 225 5.58 -0.50 -2.11
N ASP A 226 6.43 -0.76 -3.10
CA ASP A 226 7.44 -1.80 -3.01
C ASP A 226 8.71 -1.28 -2.33
N SER A 227 9.10 -0.02 -2.58
CA SER A 227 10.29 0.57 -1.96
C SER A 227 10.28 2.11 -1.96
N MET A 228 11.33 2.71 -1.41
CA MET A 228 11.64 4.13 -1.55
C MET A 228 13.08 4.35 -2.02
N LYS A 229 13.34 5.51 -2.63
CA LYS A 229 14.69 5.95 -2.99
C LYS A 229 15.56 6.08 -1.74
N PRO A 230 16.87 5.78 -1.83
CA PRO A 230 17.81 6.12 -0.78
C PRO A 230 17.80 7.62 -0.52
N GLU A 231 17.85 8.02 0.74
CA GLU A 231 18.10 9.41 1.09
C GLU A 231 19.50 9.80 0.58
N SER A 232 19.60 10.90 -0.17
CA SER A 232 20.89 11.46 -0.55
C SER A 232 21.58 11.94 0.72
N LYS A 233 22.52 11.14 1.25
CA LYS A 233 23.40 11.61 2.33
C LYS A 233 24.09 12.88 1.81
N PRO A 234 24.04 14.01 2.54
CA PRO A 234 24.84 15.16 2.16
C PRO A 234 26.30 14.70 2.16
N ASN A 235 26.98 14.81 1.02
CA ASN A 235 28.41 14.54 0.90
C ASN A 235 29.15 15.48 1.87
N SER A 236 29.54 14.97 3.05
CA SER A 236 30.47 15.65 3.95
C SER A 236 31.89 15.48 3.40
N THR A 237 32.17 16.15 2.28
CA THR A 237 33.52 16.44 1.79
C THR A 237 33.75 17.94 1.83
N ARG A 238 33.60 18.54 3.00
CA ARG A 238 34.18 19.85 3.33
C ARG A 238 34.82 19.75 4.71
N ASP A 239 36.02 20.31 4.80
CA ASP A 239 36.93 20.31 5.94
C ASP A 239 36.24 20.52 7.29
N PRO A 240 36.78 19.96 8.39
CA PRO A 240 36.20 20.09 9.71
C PRO A 240 36.38 21.51 10.23
N ASP A 241 35.45 22.39 9.87
CA ASP A 241 35.30 23.70 10.48
C ASP A 241 34.74 23.53 11.90
N ILE A 242 35.31 24.25 12.87
CA ILE A 242 35.04 24.10 14.31
C ILE A 242 33.56 24.42 14.63
N ASP A 243 32.91 25.21 13.78
CA ASP A 243 31.46 25.49 13.84
C ASP A 243 30.61 24.27 13.49
N GLY A 244 31.12 23.34 12.68
CA GLY A 244 30.49 22.06 12.38
C GLY A 244 30.44 21.14 13.60
N LEU A 245 31.44 21.22 14.50
CA LEU A 245 31.47 20.43 15.73
C LEU A 245 30.50 20.97 16.77
N SER A 246 30.36 22.30 16.90
CA SER A 246 29.34 22.90 17.77
C SER A 246 27.92 22.65 17.28
N LYS A 247 27.71 22.60 15.96
CA LYS A 247 26.42 22.22 15.37
C LYS A 247 26.14 20.73 15.54
N ALA A 248 27.13 19.86 15.34
CA ALA A 248 27.03 18.42 15.62
C ALA A 248 26.81 18.13 17.12
N LEU A 249 27.40 18.93 18.01
CA LEU A 249 27.21 18.83 19.46
C LEU A 249 25.84 19.35 19.92
N GLY A 250 25.33 20.41 19.28
CA GLY A 250 23.96 20.90 19.48
C GLY A 250 22.89 19.94 18.93
N GLU A 251 23.24 19.14 17.90
CA GLU A 251 22.41 18.07 17.37
C GLU A 251 22.53 16.76 18.18
N THR A 252 23.64 16.54 18.90
CA THR A 252 23.73 15.50 19.94
C THR A 252 23.11 15.99 21.25
N ASN A 253 21.80 16.20 21.23
CA ASN A 253 21.03 16.14 22.46
C ASN A 253 20.97 14.66 22.85
N LEU A 254 21.94 14.21 23.66
CA LEU A 254 22.00 12.87 24.24
C LEU A 254 20.94 12.72 25.35
N GLU A 255 19.69 13.01 25.03
CA GLU A 255 18.64 12.14 25.54
C GLU A 255 18.86 10.81 24.80
N PRO A 256 18.92 9.66 25.48
CA PRO A 256 18.78 8.42 24.75
C PRO A 256 17.48 8.56 23.95
N ARG A 257 17.57 8.59 22.61
CA ARG A 257 16.52 8.01 21.77
C ARG A 257 16.48 6.54 22.13
N SER A 258 16.01 6.26 23.35
CA SER A 258 15.37 5.02 23.71
C SER A 258 14.41 4.84 22.57
N ALA A 259 14.65 3.81 21.74
CA ALA A 259 13.71 3.40 20.71
C ALA A 259 12.34 3.55 21.35
N THR A 260 11.58 4.56 20.91
CA THR A 260 10.40 4.99 21.66
C THR A 260 9.60 3.72 21.77
N LEU A 261 9.44 3.24 23.01
CA LEU A 261 8.79 1.98 23.26
C LEU A 261 7.33 2.29 22.95
N GLY A 262 6.98 2.17 21.67
CA GLY A 262 5.66 2.46 21.18
C GLY A 262 4.72 1.64 22.03
N THR A 263 3.60 2.20 22.47
CA THR A 263 2.56 1.37 23.08
C THR A 263 1.63 0.93 21.96
N LEU A 264 1.19 -0.32 21.98
CA LEU A 264 0.15 -0.78 21.08
C LEU A 264 -1.16 -0.05 21.41
N LEU A 265 -1.64 0.77 20.47
CA LEU A 265 -2.85 1.57 20.63
C LEU A 265 -4.02 0.93 19.90
N GLN A 266 -5.17 0.83 20.55
CA GLN A 266 -6.41 0.36 19.92
C GLN A 266 -7.00 1.50 19.08
N GLY A 267 -7.30 1.26 17.80
CA GLY A 267 -8.04 2.23 17.00
C GLY A 267 -9.49 2.37 17.47
N GLU A 268 -9.98 3.60 17.64
CA GLU A 268 -11.36 3.83 18.06
C GLU A 268 -12.35 3.23 17.04
N GLY A 269 -13.27 2.38 17.52
CA GLY A 269 -14.29 1.77 16.66
C GLY A 269 -13.77 0.78 15.61
N THR A 270 -12.51 0.33 15.70
CA THR A 270 -11.94 -0.68 14.80
C THR A 270 -11.32 -1.84 15.58
N ASP A 271 -11.34 -3.04 14.99
CA ASP A 271 -10.60 -4.20 15.51
C ASP A 271 -9.08 -4.13 15.20
N VAL A 272 -8.61 -3.00 14.65
CA VAL A 272 -7.24 -2.80 14.20
C VAL A 272 -6.48 -2.01 15.27
N GLN A 273 -5.30 -2.53 15.62
CA GLN A 273 -4.35 -1.90 16.51
C GLN A 273 -3.28 -1.17 15.70
N HIS A 274 -2.69 -0.13 16.27
CA HIS A 274 -1.53 0.53 15.67
C HIS A 274 -0.38 0.71 16.64
N VAL A 275 0.80 0.85 16.07
CA VAL A 275 2.02 1.28 16.75
C VAL A 275 2.66 2.40 15.94
N ASP A 276 3.18 3.40 16.64
CA ASP A 276 3.92 4.49 16.00
C ASP A 276 5.27 3.97 15.51
N PHE A 277 5.50 4.01 14.20
CA PHE A 277 6.75 3.59 13.60
C PHE A 277 6.96 4.20 12.22
N GLY A 278 8.20 4.59 11.95
CA GLY A 278 8.61 5.17 10.68
C GLY A 278 8.23 6.64 10.57
N GLU A 279 8.22 7.14 9.33
CA GLU A 279 7.97 8.54 9.01
C GLU A 279 7.14 8.64 7.74
N PHE A 280 6.37 9.72 7.62
CA PHE A 280 5.51 9.92 6.47
C PHE A 280 6.34 10.30 5.23
N VAL A 281 6.66 9.32 4.40
CA VAL A 281 7.54 9.51 3.24
C VAL A 281 6.86 10.38 2.16
N PRO A 282 7.56 11.33 1.51
CA PRO A 282 7.06 12.03 0.32
C PRO A 282 6.73 11.12 -0.86
N GLN A 283 5.74 11.49 -1.67
CA GLN A 283 5.22 10.66 -2.77
C GLN A 283 6.25 10.43 -3.90
N ASP A 284 7.13 11.38 -4.15
CA ASP A 284 8.17 11.39 -5.19
C ASP A 284 9.39 10.50 -4.88
N LEU A 285 9.52 10.09 -3.61
CA LEU A 285 10.52 9.12 -3.18
C LEU A 285 10.06 7.67 -3.27
N LEU A 286 8.75 7.43 -3.39
CA LEU A 286 8.17 6.08 -3.46
C LEU A 286 8.45 5.44 -4.82
N MET A 287 8.66 4.13 -4.81
CA MET A 287 8.98 3.36 -6.01
C MET A 287 8.17 2.07 -6.09
N ASP A 288 7.78 1.74 -7.32
CA ASP A 288 7.14 0.48 -7.69
C ASP A 288 8.19 -0.37 -8.43
N LEU A 289 8.46 -1.57 -7.94
CA LEU A 289 9.48 -2.44 -8.50
C LEU A 289 8.81 -3.46 -9.42
N LYS A 290 9.33 -3.61 -10.64
CA LYS A 290 8.75 -4.53 -11.62
C LYS A 290 9.85 -5.29 -12.34
N LEU A 291 9.66 -6.60 -12.46
CA LEU A 291 10.51 -7.46 -13.26
C LEU A 291 9.78 -7.84 -14.55
N SER A 292 10.42 -7.60 -15.70
CA SER A 292 9.92 -8.11 -16.98
C SER A 292 11.00 -8.94 -17.67
N PRO A 293 10.72 -10.22 -17.99
CA PRO A 293 11.68 -11.07 -18.72
C PRO A 293 11.86 -10.66 -20.19
N ARG A 294 11.08 -9.70 -20.71
CA ARG A 294 11.19 -9.14 -22.06
C ARG A 294 11.10 -7.61 -21.97
N ARG A 295 11.99 -6.90 -22.68
CA ARG A 295 12.31 -5.46 -22.57
C ARG A 295 11.17 -4.47 -22.85
N ASP A 296 9.93 -4.91 -23.07
CA ASP A 296 8.83 -4.01 -23.41
C ASP A 296 8.17 -3.48 -22.14
N PHE A 297 8.76 -2.43 -21.55
CA PHE A 297 8.09 -1.58 -20.58
C PHE A 297 7.51 -0.37 -21.32
N ASN A 298 6.18 -0.33 -21.48
CA ASN A 298 5.48 0.93 -21.73
C ASN A 298 5.18 1.56 -20.37
N TRP A 299 6.10 2.40 -19.89
CA TRP A 299 5.74 3.41 -18.91
C TRP A 299 5.03 4.52 -19.69
N CYS A 300 3.73 4.72 -19.43
CA CYS A 300 3.15 6.03 -19.73
C CYS A 300 3.71 6.97 -18.67
N GLU A 301 4.64 7.84 -19.07
CA GLU A 301 4.97 9.05 -18.31
C GLU A 301 3.74 9.96 -18.20
#